data_AF-A0A7C5PJE0-F1
#
_entry.id   AF-A0A7C5PJE0-F1
#
_cell.length_a   1.000
_cell.length_b   1.000
_cell.length_c   1.000
_cell.angle_alpha   90.00
_cell.angle_beta   90.00
_cell.angle_gamma   90.00
#
_symmetry.space_group_name_H-M   'P 1'
#
loop_
_entity.id
_entity.type
_entity.pdbx_description
1 polymer ?
#
loop_
_entity_poly.entity_id
_entity_poly.type
_entity_poly.pdbx_seq_one_letter_code
_entity_poly.pdbx_strand_id
1 'polypeptide(L)'
;MSYKAGMSWENRSMDAPPGGKTKEAGIALVLVLLIVTLLYIIVAELVTTSEFDRMTAENLAVETMESQALKVGLAKVLEDLAGDSDGGGEGGSAGAGAGGALGNLGAGGTGAPGGKGQGKEDAGGDPGDSSRDSWFKPYVVYEDDRLTVYAFVEDENRKFNILTLLSPDSEFRDRSRKRLIRLLDELWEDAEFDLSRSEAETWVTAMEEWMRGESRNDDLPKPPLAGKFELDKSEVLPPFSLHELMLTGRIPKEAFPDRIVGRTLFPGLESVLTVYSSVRRTPLPGGPGEGGGANPSGGAGDQGGGNPQAGGNGTENGTGGEDKEKALGPGIRININTAPRAVLQALAPVSEIPGSVIESILRYRNEIEEEKEQGGDEEALLEDQGPKYKIFTSVEDLDLVEDWKLLPENDALDRFKNLLTTRSNVFTIHLAALYKRDEEGKAFQITKVRSVWVRDDQGEEAKMYPLIPLHRVQGLRVFQVDFPDEVEENADISEEEEFAAEQNAWNPFRLDFYDPKKRNEYR
;
A
#
# COMPACT_ATOMS: atom_id res chain seq x y z
N MET A 1 16.25 -76.46 -21.48
CA MET A 1 17.50 -76.54 -22.29
C MET A 1 18.61 -75.95 -21.44
N SER A 2 19.53 -76.81 -21.00
CA SER A 2 20.61 -76.50 -20.07
C SER A 2 21.92 -76.79 -20.79
N TYR A 3 22.77 -75.78 -20.97
CA TYR A 3 24.10 -75.95 -21.53
C TYR A 3 25.12 -76.06 -20.40
N LYS A 4 25.56 -77.30 -20.15
CA LYS A 4 26.80 -77.63 -19.44
C LYS A 4 27.96 -77.43 -20.42
N ALA A 5 28.84 -76.47 -20.14
CA ALA A 5 30.18 -76.42 -20.72
C ALA A 5 31.18 -76.60 -19.58
N GLY A 6 31.84 -77.77 -19.55
CA GLY A 6 32.95 -78.02 -18.65
C GLY A 6 34.21 -77.35 -19.18
N MET A 7 34.87 -76.58 -18.32
CA MET A 7 36.23 -76.11 -18.57
C MET A 7 37.08 -76.46 -17.34
N SER A 8 37.87 -77.52 -17.53
CA SER A 8 38.93 -77.96 -16.65
C SER A 8 40.04 -76.91 -16.68
N TRP A 9 40.19 -76.15 -15.59
CA TRP A 9 41.35 -75.30 -15.38
C TRP A 9 42.43 -76.12 -14.68
N GLU A 10 43.47 -76.47 -15.44
CA GLU A 10 44.71 -77.05 -14.93
C GLU A 10 45.35 -76.09 -13.92
N ASN A 11 45.65 -76.62 -12.73
CA ASN A 11 46.52 -75.99 -11.75
C ASN A 11 47.94 -75.87 -12.33
N ARG A 12 48.21 -74.76 -13.04
CA ARG A 12 49.58 -74.28 -13.25
C ARG A 12 50.01 -73.51 -12.00
N SER A 13 50.80 -74.17 -11.16
CA SER A 13 51.66 -73.49 -10.19
C SER A 13 52.65 -72.62 -10.95
N MET A 14 52.34 -71.33 -11.08
CA MET A 14 53.34 -70.34 -11.49
C MET A 14 54.28 -70.12 -10.30
N ASP A 15 55.52 -70.57 -10.47
CA ASP A 15 56.64 -70.18 -9.62
C ASP A 15 56.71 -68.65 -9.54
N ALA A 16 56.60 -68.13 -8.32
CA ALA A 16 56.73 -66.71 -8.04
C ALA A 16 58.20 -66.28 -8.28
N PRO A 17 58.46 -65.25 -9.10
CA PRO A 17 59.81 -64.73 -9.30
C PRO A 17 60.37 -64.14 -8.00
N PRO A 18 61.71 -64.19 -7.81
CA PRO A 18 62.35 -63.77 -6.56
C PRO A 18 62.16 -62.27 -6.31
N GLY A 19 61.80 -61.96 -5.06
CA GLY A 19 61.47 -60.63 -4.59
C GLY A 19 62.61 -59.63 -4.72
N GLY A 20 62.37 -58.58 -5.51
CA GLY A 20 63.27 -57.42 -5.62
C GLY A 20 62.61 -56.07 -5.85
N LYS A 21 61.27 -55.97 -5.94
CA LYS A 21 60.56 -54.70 -6.27
C LYS A 21 59.22 -54.48 -5.54
N THR A 22 58.97 -55.17 -4.43
CA THR A 22 57.68 -55.03 -3.70
C THR A 22 57.53 -53.66 -3.00
N LYS A 23 58.64 -52.96 -2.70
CA LYS A 23 58.60 -51.62 -2.10
C LYS A 23 58.23 -50.52 -3.11
N GLU A 24 58.61 -50.67 -4.38
CA GLU A 24 58.31 -49.68 -5.44
C GLU A 24 56.86 -49.75 -5.90
N ALA A 25 56.27 -50.96 -5.94
CA ALA A 25 54.86 -51.17 -6.30
C ALA A 25 53.88 -50.53 -5.29
N GLY A 26 54.22 -50.52 -4.00
CA GLY A 26 53.42 -49.86 -2.97
C GLY A 26 53.39 -48.33 -3.13
N ILE A 27 54.53 -47.72 -3.47
CA ILE A 27 54.63 -46.28 -3.72
C ILE A 27 53.83 -45.88 -4.96
N ALA A 28 53.93 -46.67 -6.05
CA ALA A 28 53.16 -46.42 -7.27
C ALA A 28 51.65 -46.49 -7.02
N LEU A 29 51.18 -47.46 -6.21
CA LEU A 29 49.77 -47.60 -5.90
C LEU A 29 49.24 -46.46 -5.04
N VAL A 30 50.01 -46.00 -4.03
CA VAL A 30 49.66 -44.82 -3.23
C VAL A 30 49.61 -43.56 -4.09
N LEU A 31 50.54 -43.40 -5.03
CA LEU A 31 50.57 -42.24 -5.92
C LEU A 31 49.37 -42.24 -6.90
N VAL A 32 49.01 -43.39 -7.45
CA VAL A 32 47.80 -43.53 -8.28
C VAL A 32 46.55 -43.25 -7.46
N LEU A 33 46.45 -43.78 -6.23
CA LEU A 33 45.30 -43.50 -5.34
C LEU A 33 45.18 -42.00 -5.04
N LEU A 34 46.30 -41.33 -4.77
CA LEU A 34 46.33 -39.88 -4.52
C LEU A 34 45.86 -39.10 -5.75
N ILE A 35 46.38 -39.42 -6.94
CA ILE A 35 45.96 -38.77 -8.20
C ILE A 35 44.47 -38.99 -8.45
N VAL A 36 43.95 -40.21 -8.27
CA VAL A 36 42.52 -40.51 -8.46
C VAL A 36 41.65 -39.74 -7.46
N THR A 37 42.08 -39.65 -6.20
CA THR A 37 41.36 -38.89 -5.17
C THR A 37 41.36 -37.40 -5.49
N LEU A 38 42.49 -36.85 -5.93
CA LEU A 38 42.62 -35.44 -6.31
C LEU A 38 41.77 -35.13 -7.55
N LEU A 39 41.76 -36.03 -8.54
CA LEU A 39 40.91 -35.89 -9.73
C LEU A 39 39.43 -35.95 -9.36
N TYR A 40 39.04 -36.84 -8.45
CA TYR A 40 37.66 -36.89 -7.93
C TYR A 40 37.26 -35.58 -7.24
N ILE A 41 38.13 -34.99 -6.42
CA ILE A 41 37.88 -33.69 -5.76
C ILE A 41 37.72 -32.59 -6.81
N ILE A 42 38.61 -32.51 -7.80
CA ILE A 42 38.52 -31.50 -8.87
C ILE A 42 37.21 -31.63 -9.66
N VAL A 43 36.82 -32.86 -10.02
CA VAL A 43 35.57 -33.10 -10.76
C VAL A 43 34.35 -32.73 -9.91
N ALA A 44 34.33 -33.11 -8.63
CA ALA A 44 33.26 -32.74 -7.72
C ALA A 44 33.14 -31.21 -7.58
N GLU A 45 34.27 -30.52 -7.39
CA GLU A 45 34.33 -29.05 -7.28
C GLU A 45 33.84 -28.37 -8.57
N LEU A 46 34.24 -28.87 -9.74
CA LEU A 46 33.82 -28.31 -11.03
C LEU A 46 32.31 -28.47 -11.25
N VAL A 47 31.75 -29.64 -10.91
CA VAL A 47 30.29 -29.87 -10.97
C VAL A 47 29.56 -28.94 -10.01
N THR A 48 29.99 -28.83 -8.75
CA THR A 48 29.33 -27.95 -7.77
C THR A 48 29.43 -26.48 -8.14
N THR A 49 30.57 -26.04 -8.70
CA THR A 49 30.77 -24.66 -9.14
C THR A 49 29.89 -24.35 -10.34
N SER A 50 29.81 -25.26 -11.32
CA SER A 50 28.95 -25.09 -12.50
C SER A 50 27.46 -25.05 -12.14
N GLU A 51 27.02 -25.87 -11.17
CA GLU A 51 25.65 -25.82 -10.68
C GLU A 51 25.35 -24.52 -9.93
N PHE A 52 26.28 -24.08 -9.08
CA PHE A 52 26.14 -22.80 -8.36
C PHE A 52 26.12 -21.60 -9.30
N ASP A 53 26.97 -21.57 -10.32
CA ASP A 53 26.99 -20.52 -11.34
C ASP A 53 25.67 -20.49 -12.11
N ARG A 54 25.14 -21.66 -12.49
CA ARG A 54 23.82 -21.75 -13.15
C ARG A 54 22.71 -21.22 -12.23
N MET A 55 22.66 -21.66 -10.97
CA MET A 55 21.66 -21.19 -10.02
C MET A 55 21.77 -19.68 -9.76
N THR A 56 22.99 -19.15 -9.71
CA THR A 56 23.23 -17.71 -9.52
C THR A 56 22.77 -16.92 -10.74
N ALA A 57 23.07 -17.39 -11.95
CA ALA A 57 22.62 -16.78 -13.19
C ALA A 57 21.09 -16.82 -13.33
N GLU A 58 20.46 -17.95 -12.97
CA GLU A 58 19.00 -18.10 -12.94
C GLU A 58 18.36 -17.13 -11.94
N ASN A 59 18.86 -17.08 -10.70
CA ASN A 59 18.34 -16.16 -9.68
C ASN A 59 18.49 -14.69 -10.11
N LEU A 60 19.60 -14.31 -10.74
CA LEU A 60 19.81 -12.95 -11.25
C LEU A 60 18.85 -12.61 -12.40
N ALA A 61 18.59 -13.58 -13.28
CA ALA A 61 17.62 -13.43 -14.37
C ALA A 61 16.20 -13.23 -13.81
N VAL A 62 15.79 -14.03 -12.83
CA VAL A 62 14.51 -13.88 -12.13
C VAL A 62 14.42 -12.51 -11.46
N GLU A 63 15.44 -12.10 -10.70
CA GLU A 63 15.45 -10.80 -10.03
C GLU A 63 15.34 -9.62 -11.00
N THR A 64 16.00 -9.72 -12.16
CA THR A 64 15.92 -8.70 -13.21
C THR A 64 14.52 -8.65 -13.83
N MET A 65 13.93 -9.81 -14.10
CA MET A 65 12.59 -9.94 -14.66
C MET A 65 11.53 -9.40 -13.68
N GLU A 66 11.58 -9.80 -12.40
CA GLU A 66 10.72 -9.26 -11.34
C GLU A 66 10.85 -7.74 -11.25
N SER A 67 12.07 -7.21 -11.23
CA SER A 67 12.33 -5.76 -11.15
C SER A 67 11.75 -4.98 -12.32
N GLN A 68 11.81 -5.52 -13.54
CA GLN A 68 11.21 -4.90 -14.73
C GLN A 68 9.68 -4.97 -14.68
N ALA A 69 9.11 -6.13 -14.38
CA ALA A 69 7.67 -6.32 -14.27
C ALA A 69 7.05 -5.43 -13.18
N LEU A 70 7.72 -5.27 -12.04
CA LEU A 70 7.30 -4.37 -10.97
C LEU A 70 7.29 -2.89 -11.42
N LYS A 71 8.25 -2.45 -12.25
CA LYS A 71 8.27 -1.09 -12.79
C LYS A 71 7.15 -0.85 -13.81
N VAL A 72 6.89 -1.85 -14.66
CA VAL A 72 5.77 -1.82 -15.62
C VAL A 72 4.44 -1.79 -14.88
N GLY A 73 4.27 -2.66 -13.88
CA GLY A 73 3.09 -2.68 -13.02
C GLY A 73 2.88 -1.36 -12.29
N LEU A 74 3.94 -0.74 -11.75
CA LEU A 74 3.86 0.59 -11.14
C LEU A 74 3.38 1.65 -12.15
N ALA A 75 3.94 1.68 -13.36
CA ALA A 75 3.56 2.65 -14.38
C ALA A 75 2.07 2.53 -14.75
N LYS A 76 1.56 1.30 -14.88
CA LYS A 76 0.14 1.03 -15.14
C LYS A 76 -0.75 1.52 -14.00
N VAL A 77 -0.42 1.20 -12.75
CA VAL A 77 -1.20 1.67 -11.58
C VAL A 77 -1.24 3.21 -11.52
N LEU A 78 -0.14 3.88 -11.88
CA LEU A 78 -0.09 5.34 -11.90
C LEU A 78 -0.93 5.95 -13.03
N GLU A 79 -1.01 5.29 -14.19
CA GLU A 79 -1.90 5.66 -15.28
C GLU A 79 -3.36 5.49 -14.87
N ASP A 80 -3.70 4.36 -14.25
CA ASP A 80 -5.05 4.09 -13.74
C ASP A 80 -5.47 5.13 -12.66
N LEU A 81 -4.58 5.46 -11.72
CA LEU A 81 -4.84 6.48 -10.69
C LEU A 81 -4.94 7.91 -11.23
N ALA A 82 -4.23 8.21 -12.33
CA ALA A 82 -4.27 9.52 -12.97
C ALA A 82 -5.50 9.66 -13.88
N GLY A 83 -6.00 8.57 -14.48
CA GLY A 83 -7.22 8.57 -15.28
C GLY A 83 -8.50 8.68 -14.45
N ASP A 84 -8.49 8.16 -13.23
CA ASP A 84 -9.64 8.16 -12.31
C ASP A 84 -10.06 9.59 -11.89
N SER A 85 -9.14 10.55 -11.85
CA SER A 85 -9.44 11.94 -11.46
C SER A 85 -10.23 12.73 -12.51
N ASP A 86 -10.25 12.29 -13.76
CA ASP A 86 -10.79 13.09 -14.88
C ASP A 86 -12.32 12.98 -15.02
N GLY A 87 -12.99 12.36 -14.05
CA GLY A 87 -14.44 12.55 -13.81
C GLY A 87 -15.37 12.20 -14.96
N GLY A 88 -14.92 11.35 -15.89
CA GLY A 88 -15.71 10.82 -16.98
C GLY A 88 -15.88 9.32 -16.80
N GLY A 89 -17.05 8.90 -16.29
CA GLY A 89 -17.46 7.49 -16.26
C GLY A 89 -17.67 6.92 -17.68
N GLU A 90 -16.60 6.84 -18.47
CA GLU A 90 -16.53 6.12 -19.74
C GLU A 90 -15.31 5.19 -19.70
N GLY A 91 -15.58 3.89 -19.62
CA GLY A 91 -14.74 2.86 -20.24
C GLY A 91 -13.59 2.33 -19.39
N GLY A 92 -13.84 1.16 -18.78
CA GLY A 92 -12.86 0.42 -18.01
C GLY A 92 -11.59 0.04 -18.78
N SER A 93 -10.46 0.15 -18.09
CA SER A 93 -9.25 -0.63 -18.37
C SER A 93 -9.46 -2.07 -17.85
N ALA A 94 -10.43 -2.78 -18.43
CA ALA A 94 -10.53 -4.22 -18.22
C ALA A 94 -9.32 -4.86 -18.90
N GLY A 95 -8.45 -5.45 -18.08
CA GLY A 95 -7.34 -6.27 -18.51
C GLY A 95 -7.83 -7.48 -19.31
N ALA A 96 -7.96 -7.30 -20.62
CA ALA A 96 -7.83 -8.41 -21.55
C ALA A 96 -6.38 -8.88 -21.49
N GLY A 97 -6.17 -10.12 -21.05
CA GLY A 97 -4.86 -10.75 -20.93
C GLY A 97 -3.98 -10.45 -22.15
N ALA A 98 -2.82 -9.85 -21.89
CA ALA A 98 -1.79 -9.62 -22.89
C ALA A 98 -1.05 -10.93 -23.22
N GLY A 99 -1.80 -11.91 -23.70
CA GLY A 99 -1.27 -13.08 -24.38
C GLY A 99 -0.87 -12.72 -25.81
N GLY A 100 0.39 -12.33 -25.99
CA GLY A 100 1.18 -12.49 -27.22
C GLY A 100 0.70 -11.85 -28.53
N ALA A 101 1.37 -10.80 -28.98
CA ALA A 101 1.65 -10.57 -30.42
C ALA A 101 2.61 -9.39 -30.63
N LEU A 102 3.92 -9.64 -30.51
CA LEU A 102 4.91 -8.88 -31.25
C LEU A 102 4.84 -9.32 -32.73
N GLY A 103 4.05 -8.60 -33.53
CA GLY A 103 4.13 -8.70 -34.98
C GLY A 103 2.85 -8.37 -35.72
N ASN A 104 2.67 -7.10 -36.13
CA ASN A 104 2.36 -6.78 -37.53
C ASN A 104 2.52 -5.27 -37.80
N LEU A 105 3.54 -4.91 -38.57
CA LEU A 105 3.63 -3.63 -39.28
C LEU A 105 2.83 -3.77 -40.57
N GLY A 106 1.67 -3.12 -40.70
CA GLY A 106 0.96 -3.11 -41.97
C GLY A 106 -0.42 -2.48 -42.02
N ALA A 107 -0.47 -1.26 -42.57
CA ALA A 107 -1.47 -0.75 -43.52
C ALA A 107 -2.95 -0.58 -43.10
N GLY A 108 -3.32 0.68 -42.86
CA GLY A 108 -4.38 1.38 -43.60
C GLY A 108 -5.85 0.99 -43.34
N GLY A 109 -6.58 1.84 -42.61
CA GLY A 109 -8.03 1.73 -42.48
C GLY A 109 -8.67 3.02 -41.97
N THR A 110 -9.28 3.74 -42.89
CA THR A 110 -10.21 4.89 -42.80
C THR A 110 -11.05 5.02 -41.52
N GLY A 111 -11.08 6.24 -40.97
CA GLY A 111 -11.91 6.61 -39.83
C GLY A 111 -13.40 6.75 -40.11
N ALA A 112 -14.19 6.63 -39.04
CA ALA A 112 -15.58 7.01 -38.94
C ALA A 112 -15.75 7.90 -37.68
N PRO A 113 -16.57 8.96 -37.75
CA PRO A 113 -16.67 9.96 -36.69
C PRO A 113 -17.49 9.44 -35.50
N GLY A 114 -16.94 9.60 -34.30
CA GLY A 114 -17.58 9.27 -33.03
C GLY A 114 -18.85 10.10 -32.80
N GLY A 115 -19.95 9.39 -32.52
CA GLY A 115 -21.18 9.97 -32.02
C GLY A 115 -21.03 10.26 -30.54
N LYS A 116 -21.09 11.54 -30.17
CA LYS A 116 -21.22 11.97 -28.77
C LYS A 116 -22.60 11.54 -28.27
N GLY A 117 -22.65 10.49 -27.46
CA GLY A 117 -23.82 10.17 -26.64
C GLY A 117 -23.99 11.24 -25.57
N GLN A 118 -25.11 11.95 -25.60
CA GLN A 118 -25.53 12.82 -24.50
C GLN A 118 -26.06 11.94 -23.37
N GLY A 119 -25.15 11.49 -22.51
CA GLY A 119 -25.48 11.00 -21.17
C GLY A 119 -25.95 12.17 -20.30
N LYS A 120 -27.04 11.96 -19.59
CA LYS A 120 -27.71 12.94 -18.74
C LYS A 120 -26.79 13.26 -17.56
N GLU A 121 -26.37 14.52 -17.43
CA GLU A 121 -25.65 15.06 -16.28
C GLU A 121 -26.52 14.93 -15.03
N ASP A 122 -26.38 13.84 -14.28
CA ASP A 122 -26.81 13.81 -12.89
C ASP A 122 -25.93 14.79 -12.11
N ALA A 123 -26.57 15.53 -11.21
CA ALA A 123 -26.05 16.76 -10.63
C ALA A 123 -24.73 16.58 -9.86
N GLY A 124 -23.61 16.79 -10.55
CA GLY A 124 -22.66 17.86 -10.22
C GLY A 124 -21.78 17.70 -8.99
N GLY A 125 -21.56 16.48 -8.50
CA GLY A 125 -20.49 16.16 -7.55
C GLY A 125 -19.43 15.31 -8.24
N ASP A 126 -18.20 15.81 -8.28
CA ASP A 126 -17.03 15.02 -8.69
C ASP A 126 -16.87 13.85 -7.69
N PRO A 127 -17.02 12.59 -8.15
CA PRO A 127 -17.12 11.43 -7.27
C PRO A 127 -15.89 11.35 -6.36
N GLY A 128 -16.12 11.26 -5.05
CA GLY A 128 -15.03 11.13 -4.08
C GLY A 128 -14.33 9.77 -4.21
N ASP A 129 -13.03 9.74 -3.92
CA ASP A 129 -12.23 8.52 -3.85
C ASP A 129 -12.85 7.52 -2.85
N SER A 130 -13.03 6.27 -3.26
CA SER A 130 -13.87 5.31 -2.56
C SER A 130 -13.43 3.85 -2.69
N SER A 131 -14.13 2.97 -1.96
CA SER A 131 -13.94 1.52 -2.08
C SER A 131 -14.52 0.91 -3.37
N ARG A 132 -15.28 1.69 -4.16
CA ARG A 132 -15.79 1.29 -5.48
C ARG A 132 -14.74 1.42 -6.57
N ASP A 133 -13.74 2.26 -6.36
CA ASP A 133 -12.79 2.60 -7.40
C ASP A 133 -11.96 1.37 -7.76
N SER A 134 -11.63 1.24 -9.04
CA SER A 134 -10.93 0.06 -9.57
C SER A 134 -9.57 -0.18 -8.89
N TRP A 135 -8.94 0.90 -8.39
CA TRP A 135 -7.65 0.85 -7.72
C TRP A 135 -7.72 0.33 -6.27
N PHE A 136 -8.89 0.37 -5.61
CA PHE A 136 -9.00 0.12 -4.17
C PHE A 136 -8.79 -1.36 -3.80
N LYS A 137 -9.39 -2.27 -4.57
CA LYS A 137 -9.29 -3.71 -4.32
C LYS A 137 -7.98 -4.24 -4.91
N PRO A 138 -7.25 -5.17 -4.25
CA PRO A 138 -6.08 -5.78 -4.86
C PRO A 138 -6.40 -6.49 -6.18
N TYR A 139 -5.61 -6.23 -7.22
CA TYR A 139 -5.81 -6.76 -8.58
C TYR A 139 -4.50 -7.15 -9.26
N VAL A 140 -4.60 -7.90 -10.36
CA VAL A 140 -3.44 -8.30 -11.18
C VAL A 140 -3.12 -7.17 -12.17
N VAL A 141 -1.90 -6.64 -12.12
CA VAL A 141 -1.44 -5.58 -13.04
C VAL A 141 -0.63 -6.11 -14.21
N TYR A 142 0.05 -7.23 -14.00
CA TYR A 142 0.88 -7.89 -15.00
C TYR A 142 0.85 -9.39 -14.77
N GLU A 143 0.68 -10.15 -15.84
CA GLU A 143 0.67 -11.62 -15.79
C GLU A 143 1.43 -12.18 -16.99
N ASP A 144 2.32 -13.11 -16.68
CA ASP A 144 3.05 -13.97 -17.61
C ASP A 144 3.08 -15.39 -17.02
N ASP A 145 3.43 -16.40 -17.83
CA ASP A 145 3.34 -17.83 -17.50
C ASP A 145 3.95 -18.18 -16.11
N ARG A 146 5.08 -17.54 -15.77
CA ARG A 146 5.80 -17.79 -14.52
C ARG A 146 5.79 -16.63 -13.53
N LEU A 147 5.28 -15.46 -13.93
CA LEU A 147 5.38 -14.24 -13.14
C LEU A 147 4.06 -13.50 -13.14
N THR A 148 3.48 -13.35 -11.95
CA THR A 148 2.29 -12.52 -11.75
C THR A 148 2.66 -11.37 -10.83
N VAL A 149 2.30 -10.14 -11.21
CA VAL A 149 2.42 -8.96 -10.35
C VAL A 149 1.05 -8.52 -9.92
N TYR A 150 0.85 -8.52 -8.61
CA TYR A 150 -0.34 -7.98 -7.96
C TYR A 150 -0.06 -6.54 -7.52
N ALA A 151 -1.07 -5.69 -7.59
CA ALA A 151 -1.07 -4.37 -7.01
C ALA A 151 -2.15 -4.24 -5.93
N PHE A 152 -1.85 -3.42 -4.93
CA PHE A 152 -2.79 -2.97 -3.93
C PHE A 152 -2.48 -1.49 -3.66
N VAL A 153 -3.43 -0.62 -3.98
CA VAL A 153 -3.30 0.81 -3.71
C VAL A 153 -4.00 1.12 -2.38
N GLU A 154 -3.23 1.71 -1.48
CA GLU A 154 -3.71 2.12 -0.18
C GLU A 154 -3.80 3.65 -0.13
N ASP A 155 -4.99 4.12 0.21
CA ASP A 155 -5.25 5.53 0.47
C ASP A 155 -4.58 5.96 1.80
N GLU A 156 -3.69 6.95 1.77
CA GLU A 156 -3.02 7.47 2.97
C GLU A 156 -3.89 8.49 3.72
N ASN A 157 -4.86 9.14 3.07
CA ASN A 157 -5.86 9.98 3.74
C ASN A 157 -6.84 9.15 4.54
N ARG A 158 -6.93 7.84 4.34
CA ARG A 158 -7.72 6.94 5.19
C ARG A 158 -7.15 6.75 6.61
N LYS A 159 -5.90 7.19 6.83
CA LYS A 159 -5.10 6.92 8.04
C LYS A 159 -4.98 8.17 8.93
N PHE A 160 -4.66 7.95 10.21
CA PHE A 160 -4.35 9.03 11.12
C PHE A 160 -2.96 9.61 10.85
N ASN A 161 -2.89 10.90 10.53
CA ASN A 161 -1.64 11.59 10.25
C ASN A 161 -0.92 11.98 11.55
N ILE A 162 0.21 11.35 11.87
CA ILE A 162 0.95 11.64 13.11
C ILE A 162 1.63 13.01 13.11
N LEU A 163 1.79 13.64 11.94
CA LEU A 163 2.34 15.00 11.86
C LEU A 163 1.41 16.05 12.49
N THR A 164 0.15 15.70 12.77
CA THR A 164 -0.77 16.53 13.55
C THR A 164 -0.27 16.80 14.98
N LEU A 165 0.57 15.92 15.53
CA LEU A 165 1.27 16.13 16.81
C LEU A 165 2.30 17.27 16.75
N LEU A 166 2.65 17.73 15.56
CA LEU A 166 3.56 18.86 15.33
C LEU A 166 2.81 20.14 14.94
N SER A 167 1.49 20.17 15.11
CA SER A 167 0.71 21.36 14.80
C SER A 167 1.19 22.57 15.63
N PRO A 168 1.30 23.76 15.01
CA PRO A 168 1.57 25.00 15.74
C PRO A 168 0.40 25.45 16.62
N ASP A 169 -0.81 24.95 16.35
CA ASP A 169 -1.96 25.12 17.23
C ASP A 169 -1.89 24.10 18.36
N SER A 170 -1.65 24.58 19.59
CA SER A 170 -1.51 23.74 20.77
C SER A 170 -2.79 23.00 21.12
N GLU A 171 -3.97 23.59 20.94
CA GLU A 171 -5.22 22.92 21.26
C GLU A 171 -5.49 21.81 20.26
N PHE A 172 -5.30 22.08 18.97
CA PHE A 172 -5.44 21.06 17.93
C PHE A 172 -4.43 19.93 18.12
N ARG A 173 -3.19 20.26 18.50
CA ARG A 173 -2.14 19.28 18.83
C ARG A 173 -2.56 18.39 20.01
N ASP A 174 -3.06 18.98 21.10
CA ASP A 174 -3.50 18.23 22.29
C ASP A 174 -4.72 17.35 21.98
N ARG A 175 -5.66 17.84 21.15
CA ARG A 175 -6.78 17.03 20.63
C ARG A 175 -6.26 15.87 19.79
N SER A 176 -5.30 16.10 18.91
CA SER A 176 -4.70 15.08 18.04
C SER A 176 -3.94 14.03 18.85
N ARG A 177 -3.21 14.45 19.89
CA ARG A 177 -2.57 13.55 20.86
C ARG A 177 -3.58 12.62 21.52
N LYS A 178 -4.71 13.17 22.02
CA LYS A 178 -5.78 12.37 22.64
C LYS A 178 -6.44 11.39 21.66
N ARG A 179 -6.64 11.79 20.40
CA ARG A 179 -7.17 10.92 19.33
C ARG A 179 -6.21 9.76 19.04
N LEU A 180 -4.91 10.04 18.90
CA LEU A 180 -3.92 8.99 18.66
C LEU A 180 -3.81 8.01 19.83
N ILE A 181 -3.86 8.50 21.08
CA ILE A 181 -3.88 7.62 22.26
C ILE A 181 -5.10 6.69 22.19
N ARG A 182 -6.28 7.23 21.85
CA ARG A 182 -7.50 6.42 21.71
C ARG A 182 -7.36 5.41 20.57
N LEU A 183 -6.85 5.82 19.42
CA LEU A 183 -6.59 4.93 18.29
C LEU A 183 -5.74 3.73 18.70
N LEU A 184 -4.64 3.97 19.44
CA LEU A 184 -3.75 2.90 19.87
C LEU A 184 -4.35 2.00 20.96
N ASP A 185 -5.16 2.56 21.86
CA ASP A 185 -5.89 1.83 22.93
C ASP A 185 -6.99 0.93 22.36
N GLU A 186 -7.61 1.32 21.24
CA GLU A 186 -8.70 0.56 20.59
C GLU A 186 -8.21 -0.35 19.45
N LEU A 187 -6.96 -0.20 18.97
CA LEU A 187 -6.49 -0.86 17.75
C LEU A 187 -6.47 -2.40 17.83
N TRP A 188 -6.13 -2.92 19.01
CA TRP A 188 -5.96 -4.35 19.26
C TRP A 188 -6.79 -4.82 20.45
N GLU A 189 -7.95 -4.18 20.66
CA GLU A 189 -8.91 -4.60 21.67
C GLU A 189 -9.18 -6.12 21.54
N ASP A 190 -9.24 -6.81 22.68
CA ASP A 190 -9.38 -8.26 22.80
C ASP A 190 -8.19 -9.12 22.32
N ALA A 191 -7.09 -8.53 21.82
CA ALA A 191 -5.88 -9.27 21.47
C ALA A 191 -4.97 -9.53 22.69
N GLU A 192 -4.15 -10.58 22.64
CA GLU A 192 -3.13 -10.84 23.68
C GLU A 192 -2.07 -9.74 23.80
N PHE A 193 -1.95 -8.90 22.77
CA PHE A 193 -1.01 -7.79 22.67
C PHE A 193 -1.74 -6.43 22.63
N ASP A 194 -2.95 -6.39 23.18
CA ASP A 194 -3.70 -5.16 23.39
C ASP A 194 -2.88 -4.15 24.22
N LEU A 195 -3.03 -2.87 23.89
CA LEU A 195 -2.32 -1.79 24.57
C LEU A 195 -3.23 -1.13 25.60
N SER A 196 -2.76 -1.07 26.85
CA SER A 196 -3.42 -0.19 27.80
C SER A 196 -3.23 1.28 27.39
N ARG A 197 -4.21 2.12 27.73
CA ARG A 197 -4.11 3.57 27.58
C ARG A 197 -2.80 4.20 28.08
N SER A 198 -2.20 3.66 29.14
CA SER A 198 -0.91 4.13 29.67
C SER A 198 0.27 3.76 28.75
N GLU A 199 0.23 2.60 28.12
CA GLU A 199 1.23 2.18 27.12
C GLU A 199 1.06 2.96 25.82
N ALA A 200 -0.18 3.16 25.37
CA ALA A 200 -0.51 4.03 24.25
C ALA A 200 0.03 5.46 24.48
N GLU A 201 -0.18 6.05 25.65
CA GLU A 201 0.39 7.36 26.00
C GLU A 201 1.92 7.37 25.99
N THR A 202 2.55 6.29 26.45
CA THR A 202 4.00 6.13 26.39
C THR A 202 4.50 6.10 24.95
N TRP A 203 3.80 5.40 24.05
CA TRP A 203 4.14 5.34 22.63
C TRP A 203 3.97 6.69 21.95
N VAL A 204 2.86 7.39 22.18
CA VAL A 204 2.63 8.73 21.62
C VAL A 204 3.67 9.72 22.11
N THR A 205 4.06 9.66 23.38
CA THR A 205 5.15 10.48 23.92
C THR A 205 6.46 10.19 23.22
N ALA A 206 6.80 8.91 23.02
CA ALA A 206 8.01 8.51 22.29
C ALA A 206 8.00 8.99 20.83
N MET A 207 6.83 8.99 20.17
CA MET A 207 6.69 9.55 18.82
C MET A 207 6.94 11.05 18.81
N GLU A 208 6.40 11.80 19.77
CA GLU A 208 6.64 13.25 19.87
C GLU A 208 8.10 13.59 20.17
N GLU A 209 8.72 12.91 21.14
CA GLU A 209 10.13 13.08 21.48
C GLU A 209 11.03 12.82 20.26
N TRP A 210 10.71 11.77 19.49
CA TRP A 210 11.42 11.44 18.25
C TRP A 210 11.31 12.55 17.20
N MET A 211 10.11 13.09 17.01
CA MET A 211 9.85 14.13 16.02
C MET A 211 10.44 15.49 16.42
N ARG A 212 10.51 15.78 17.72
CA ARG A 212 11.20 16.97 18.26
C ARG A 212 12.72 16.83 18.23
N GLY A 213 13.23 15.65 17.88
CA GLY A 213 14.67 15.37 17.84
C GLY A 213 15.30 15.17 19.22
N GLU A 214 14.52 15.13 20.30
CA GLU A 214 15.01 14.98 21.67
C GLU A 214 15.63 13.61 21.91
N SER A 215 15.09 12.58 21.23
CA SER A 215 15.56 11.20 21.32
C SER A 215 16.35 10.74 20.08
N ARG A 216 16.65 11.63 19.13
CA ARG A 216 17.44 11.28 17.94
C ARG A 216 18.92 11.36 18.30
N ASN A 217 19.67 10.30 18.02
CA ASN A 217 21.13 10.36 18.12
C ASN A 217 21.67 11.27 17.01
N ASP A 218 22.61 12.16 17.34
CA ASP A 218 23.26 13.07 16.37
C ASP A 218 23.98 12.32 15.23
N ASP A 219 24.31 11.05 15.46
CA ASP A 219 24.92 10.16 14.44
C ASP A 219 23.94 9.72 13.35
N LEU A 220 22.63 9.89 13.54
CA LEU A 220 21.65 9.53 12.53
C LEU A 220 21.65 10.56 11.40
N PRO A 221 21.75 10.13 10.13
CA PRO A 221 21.70 11.03 9.00
C PRO A 221 20.37 11.79 9.02
N LYS A 222 20.44 13.13 9.06
CA LYS A 222 19.24 13.96 8.91
C LYS A 222 18.70 13.78 7.49
N PRO A 223 17.41 13.47 7.31
CA PRO A 223 16.84 13.36 5.98
C PRO A 223 16.98 14.71 5.26
N PRO A 224 17.29 14.72 3.95
CA PRO A 224 17.37 15.95 3.17
C PRO A 224 15.95 16.50 2.95
N LEU A 225 15.45 17.28 3.91
CA LEU A 225 14.17 17.96 3.79
C LEU A 225 14.34 19.23 2.97
N ALA A 226 13.37 19.52 2.09
CA ALA A 226 13.38 20.70 1.23
C ALA A 226 13.30 22.02 2.03
N GLY A 227 12.84 21.97 3.29
CA GLY A 227 12.76 23.11 4.18
C GLY A 227 13.05 22.72 5.63
N LYS A 228 13.44 23.70 6.43
CA LYS A 228 13.50 23.57 7.88
C LYS A 228 12.11 23.80 8.46
N PHE A 229 11.67 22.90 9.33
CA PHE A 229 10.43 23.06 10.08
C PHE A 229 10.78 23.43 11.51
N GLU A 230 10.28 24.57 11.98
CA GLU A 230 10.50 25.05 13.33
C GLU A 230 9.16 25.11 14.08
N LEU A 231 9.11 24.50 15.27
CA LEU A 231 7.99 24.57 16.18
C LEU A 231 8.49 25.16 17.49
N ASP A 232 7.84 26.21 18.00
CA ASP A 232 8.24 26.87 19.25
C ASP A 232 9.73 27.29 19.31
N LYS A 233 10.31 27.66 18.16
CA LYS A 233 11.74 28.02 17.96
C LYS A 233 12.72 26.84 18.12
N SER A 234 12.22 25.62 18.13
CA SER A 234 13.02 24.38 18.07
C SER A 234 12.94 23.77 16.66
N GLU A 235 14.07 23.29 16.14
CA GLU A 235 14.10 22.51 14.89
C GLU A 235 13.38 21.19 15.13
N VAL A 236 12.36 20.91 14.32
CA VAL A 236 11.61 19.67 14.35
C VAL A 236 12.02 18.84 13.15
N LEU A 237 12.21 17.54 13.38
CA LEU A 237 12.64 16.57 12.38
C LEU A 237 11.53 15.52 12.22
N PRO A 238 10.54 15.79 11.34
CA PRO A 238 9.50 14.80 11.07
C PRO A 238 10.13 13.52 10.49
N PRO A 239 9.55 12.34 10.77
CA PRO A 239 10.03 11.08 10.23
C PRO A 239 9.77 11.05 8.72
N PHE A 240 10.73 10.55 7.96
CA PHE A 240 10.56 10.27 6.53
C PHE A 240 9.76 8.98 6.31
N SER A 241 9.79 8.06 7.29
CA SER A 241 9.01 6.81 7.28
C SER A 241 8.59 6.45 8.70
N LEU A 242 7.42 5.82 8.84
CA LEU A 242 6.96 5.27 10.12
C LEU A 242 7.99 4.31 10.74
N HIS A 243 8.75 3.60 9.92
CA HIS A 243 9.79 2.67 10.39
C HIS A 243 10.90 3.36 11.21
N GLU A 244 11.11 4.67 11.07
CA GLU A 244 12.05 5.41 11.95
C GLU A 244 11.64 5.32 13.42
N LEU A 245 10.34 5.20 13.71
CA LEU A 245 9.84 5.08 15.07
C LEU A 245 10.27 3.75 15.73
N MET A 246 10.67 2.73 14.98
CA MET A 246 11.29 1.53 15.52
C MET A 246 12.63 1.81 16.21
N LEU A 247 13.32 2.90 15.84
CA LEU A 247 14.59 3.30 16.44
C LEU A 247 14.43 3.91 17.83
N THR A 248 13.20 4.29 18.22
CA THR A 248 12.91 4.75 19.58
C THR A 248 13.17 3.67 20.63
N GLY A 249 13.11 2.39 20.23
CA GLY A 249 13.19 1.23 21.14
C GLY A 249 12.02 1.09 22.11
N ARG A 250 11.03 2.00 22.04
CA ARG A 250 9.82 2.00 22.87
C ARG A 250 8.66 1.27 22.19
N ILE A 251 8.64 1.31 20.86
CA ILE A 251 7.61 0.68 20.05
C ILE A 251 8.19 -0.62 19.46
N PRO A 252 7.59 -1.79 19.73
CA PRO A 252 8.05 -3.07 19.21
C PRO A 252 7.94 -3.10 17.69
N LYS A 253 8.86 -3.79 17.01
CA LYS A 253 8.90 -3.85 15.54
C LYS A 253 7.67 -4.57 14.97
N GLU A 254 7.14 -5.49 15.75
CA GLU A 254 5.98 -6.33 15.45
C GLU A 254 4.68 -5.52 15.40
N ALA A 255 4.65 -4.31 15.97
CA ALA A 255 3.49 -3.44 15.92
C ALA A 255 3.26 -2.79 14.53
N PHE A 256 4.28 -2.72 13.68
CA PHE A 256 4.22 -1.98 12.41
C PHE A 256 3.52 -2.72 11.27
N PRO A 257 3.92 -3.95 10.90
CA PRO A 257 3.24 -4.70 9.86
C PRO A 257 1.91 -5.28 10.34
N ASP A 258 1.05 -5.66 9.40
CA ASP A 258 -0.15 -6.42 9.73
C ASP A 258 0.21 -7.79 10.30
N ARG A 259 -0.63 -8.30 11.20
CA ARG A 259 -0.45 -9.61 11.84
C ARG A 259 -1.66 -10.49 11.62
N ILE A 260 -1.42 -11.73 11.23
CA ILE A 260 -2.47 -12.75 11.13
C ILE A 260 -2.33 -13.68 12.33
N VAL A 261 -3.38 -13.78 13.15
CA VAL A 261 -3.45 -14.74 14.27
C VAL A 261 -4.70 -15.59 14.08
N GLY A 262 -4.50 -16.87 13.76
CA GLY A 262 -5.61 -17.75 13.36
C GLY A 262 -6.22 -17.28 12.03
N ARG A 263 -7.49 -16.87 12.06
CA ARG A 263 -8.22 -16.30 10.92
C ARG A 263 -8.43 -14.80 11.03
N THR A 264 -7.97 -14.18 12.10
CA THR A 264 -8.20 -12.76 12.36
C THR A 264 -6.98 -11.96 11.89
N LEU A 265 -7.25 -10.92 11.11
CA LEU A 265 -6.26 -9.93 10.71
C LEU A 265 -6.25 -8.81 11.76
N PHE A 266 -5.11 -8.60 12.40
CA PHE A 266 -4.85 -7.47 13.27
C PHE A 266 -4.06 -6.42 12.48
N PRO A 267 -4.62 -5.21 12.27
CA PRO A 267 -3.95 -4.17 11.51
C PRO A 267 -2.70 -3.69 12.24
N GLY A 268 -1.61 -3.52 11.51
CA GLY A 268 -0.39 -2.90 12.02
C GLY A 268 -0.49 -1.36 12.05
N LEU A 269 0.48 -0.71 12.70
CA LEU A 269 0.57 0.75 12.73
C LEU A 269 0.67 1.35 11.32
N GLU A 270 1.27 0.65 10.35
CA GLU A 270 1.32 1.14 8.96
C GLU A 270 -0.05 1.18 8.27
N SER A 271 -1.05 0.46 8.80
CA SER A 271 -2.40 0.37 8.24
C SER A 271 -3.29 1.50 8.72
N VAL A 272 -2.99 2.06 9.90
CA VAL A 272 -3.82 3.08 10.55
C VAL A 272 -3.12 4.42 10.75
N LEU A 273 -1.79 4.50 10.62
CA LEU A 273 -1.02 5.73 10.73
C LEU A 273 -0.38 6.13 9.39
N THR A 274 -0.16 7.43 9.20
CA THR A 274 0.61 7.97 8.08
C THR A 274 1.51 9.13 8.51
N VAL A 275 2.57 9.34 7.73
CA VAL A 275 3.49 10.50 7.79
C VAL A 275 3.56 11.25 6.46
N TYR A 276 2.77 10.84 5.48
CA TYR A 276 2.89 11.30 4.09
C TYR A 276 1.88 12.38 3.72
N SER A 277 0.72 12.39 4.38
CA SER A 277 -0.27 13.43 4.18
C SER A 277 0.19 14.74 4.83
N SER A 278 0.13 15.84 4.08
CA SER A 278 0.69 17.13 4.53
C SER A 278 -0.28 17.90 5.42
N VAL A 279 0.22 18.48 6.52
CA VAL A 279 -0.52 19.47 7.34
C VAL A 279 -0.76 20.77 6.55
N ARG A 280 0.09 21.08 5.55
CA ARG A 280 -0.03 22.22 4.64
C ARG A 280 0.43 21.82 3.24
N ARG A 281 -0.34 22.19 2.21
CA ARG A 281 0.11 22.09 0.82
C ARG A 281 1.09 23.24 0.57
N THR A 282 2.38 22.95 0.51
CA THR A 282 3.34 23.89 -0.09
C THR A 282 3.19 23.75 -1.61
N PRO A 283 3.01 24.84 -2.37
CA PRO A 283 3.01 24.75 -3.83
C PRO A 283 4.27 24.03 -4.31
N LEU A 284 4.11 22.99 -5.13
CA LEU A 284 5.24 22.25 -5.68
C LEU A 284 6.14 23.20 -6.48
N PRO A 285 7.47 23.09 -6.38
CA PRO A 285 8.39 23.94 -7.14
C PRO A 285 8.22 23.68 -8.64
N GLY A 286 7.59 24.61 -9.35
CA GLY A 286 7.39 24.55 -10.80
C GLY A 286 5.93 24.67 -11.29
N GLY A 287 4.93 24.68 -10.40
CA GLY A 287 3.56 25.01 -10.78
C GLY A 287 3.42 26.50 -11.14
N PRO A 288 2.71 26.89 -12.22
CA PRO A 288 2.40 28.29 -12.48
C PRO A 288 1.60 28.83 -11.29
N GLY A 289 2.23 29.69 -10.52
CA GLY A 289 1.71 30.12 -9.22
C GLY A 289 0.38 30.85 -9.33
N GLU A 290 -0.57 30.43 -8.51
CA GLU A 290 -1.67 31.30 -8.09
C GLU A 290 -1.22 32.03 -6.82
N GLY A 291 -0.99 33.34 -6.98
CA GLY A 291 -0.55 34.22 -5.91
C GLY A 291 -1.62 34.38 -4.83
N GLY A 292 -1.34 33.88 -3.63
CA GLY A 292 -2.08 34.16 -2.40
C GLY A 292 -1.09 34.26 -1.25
N GLY A 293 -0.71 35.48 -0.88
CA GLY A 293 0.50 35.78 -0.13
C GLY A 293 0.57 35.22 1.29
N ALA A 294 1.75 34.68 1.63
CA ALA A 294 2.27 34.64 2.99
C ALA A 294 3.81 34.68 2.92
N ASN A 295 4.36 35.89 2.82
CA ASN A 295 5.79 36.13 2.96
C ASN A 295 6.08 36.41 4.45
N PRO A 296 6.97 35.68 5.15
CA PRO A 296 7.39 36.04 6.49
C PRO A 296 8.56 37.04 6.39
N SER A 297 8.25 38.34 6.41
CA SER A 297 9.28 39.37 6.52
C SER A 297 9.65 39.63 7.99
N GLY A 298 10.77 39.05 8.41
CA GLY A 298 11.57 39.56 9.53
C GLY A 298 12.29 40.84 9.10
N GLY A 299 12.22 41.88 9.94
CA GLY A 299 12.55 43.25 9.56
C GLY A 299 14.03 43.66 9.63
N ALA A 300 14.31 44.79 8.98
CA ALA A 300 15.30 45.80 9.36
C ALA A 300 14.88 47.11 8.67
N GLY A 301 14.67 48.17 9.45
CA GLY A 301 14.06 49.41 8.98
C GLY A 301 15.00 50.36 8.25
N ASP A 302 14.42 51.36 7.59
CA ASP A 302 14.87 52.76 7.64
C ASP A 302 13.78 53.69 7.05
N GLN A 303 13.87 54.96 7.45
CA GLN A 303 12.94 56.07 7.31
C GLN A 303 12.66 56.53 5.86
N GLY A 304 11.46 57.07 5.62
CA GLY A 304 11.21 57.95 4.46
C GLY A 304 9.74 58.31 4.28
N GLY A 305 9.37 59.56 4.59
CA GLY A 305 7.99 60.04 4.60
C GLY A 305 7.33 60.28 3.24
N GLY A 306 5.99 60.41 3.28
CA GLY A 306 5.16 60.88 2.18
C GLY A 306 3.67 60.77 2.55
N ASN A 307 2.98 61.91 2.56
CA ASN A 307 1.58 62.11 2.99
C ASN A 307 0.56 61.63 1.91
N PRO A 308 -0.78 61.75 2.09
CA PRO A 308 -1.73 60.66 1.87
C PRO A 308 -2.61 60.87 0.62
N GLN A 309 -3.25 59.81 0.11
CA GLN A 309 -4.41 59.99 -0.75
C GLN A 309 -5.50 58.94 -0.53
N ALA A 310 -6.71 59.50 -0.44
CA ALA A 310 -7.98 58.90 -0.10
C ALA A 310 -8.56 57.97 -1.19
N GLY A 311 -9.44 57.07 -0.73
CA GLY A 311 -10.69 56.78 -1.43
C GLY A 311 -11.00 55.31 -1.63
N GLY A 312 -11.97 54.78 -0.87
CA GLY A 312 -12.62 53.51 -1.21
C GLY A 312 -13.42 52.89 -0.07
N ASN A 313 -14.66 53.35 0.11
CA ASN A 313 -15.67 52.76 0.99
C ASN A 313 -15.86 51.25 0.73
N GLY A 314 -15.85 50.45 1.79
CA GLY A 314 -16.24 49.04 1.80
C GLY A 314 -16.68 48.61 3.19
N THR A 315 -17.92 48.95 3.52
CA THR A 315 -18.83 48.38 4.54
C THR A 315 -18.22 47.52 5.65
N GLU A 316 -17.99 48.14 6.81
CA GLU A 316 -17.87 47.47 8.10
C GLU A 316 -19.26 47.06 8.62
N ASN A 317 -19.49 45.75 8.74
CA ASN A 317 -20.24 45.13 9.83
C ASN A 317 -19.18 44.27 10.54
N GLY A 318 -18.80 44.51 11.80
CA GLY A 318 -19.56 44.11 12.99
C GLY A 318 -19.75 42.59 12.97
N THR A 319 -19.21 41.76 13.87
CA THR A 319 -18.88 41.91 15.29
C THR A 319 -18.18 40.60 15.70
N GLY A 320 -17.36 40.62 16.75
CA GLY A 320 -16.55 39.48 17.21
C GLY A 320 -17.33 38.18 17.45
N GLY A 321 -16.68 37.07 17.12
CA GLY A 321 -17.16 35.72 17.34
C GLY A 321 -16.19 34.71 16.75
N GLU A 322 -15.56 33.96 17.66
CA GLU A 322 -14.91 32.66 17.49
C GLU A 322 -13.70 32.56 16.57
N ASP A 323 -12.61 32.05 17.15
CA ASP A 323 -11.49 31.45 16.46
C ASP A 323 -12.01 30.39 15.49
N LYS A 324 -12.25 30.79 14.23
CA LYS A 324 -12.40 29.84 13.13
C LYS A 324 -11.11 29.04 13.09
N GLU A 325 -11.17 27.82 13.60
CA GLU A 325 -10.18 26.75 13.47
C GLU A 325 -9.55 26.92 12.09
N LYS A 326 -8.26 27.32 12.04
CA LYS A 326 -7.56 27.57 10.78
C LYS A 326 -7.77 26.33 9.91
N ALA A 327 -8.43 26.50 8.76
CA ALA A 327 -8.87 25.41 7.91
C ALA A 327 -7.77 24.35 7.82
N LEU A 328 -8.07 23.17 8.39
CA LEU A 328 -7.15 22.05 8.41
C LEU A 328 -6.76 21.74 6.97
N GLY A 329 -5.46 21.59 6.72
CA GLY A 329 -4.97 21.23 5.39
C GLY A 329 -5.61 19.92 4.91
N PRO A 330 -5.74 19.72 3.59
CA PRO A 330 -6.41 18.53 3.04
C PRO A 330 -5.78 17.22 3.51
N GLY A 331 -4.46 17.20 3.78
CA GLY A 331 -3.77 16.03 4.31
C GLY A 331 -3.97 15.75 5.81
N ILE A 332 -4.79 16.53 6.51
CA ILE A 332 -5.21 16.24 7.89
C ILE A 332 -6.56 15.51 7.91
N ARG A 333 -7.38 15.75 6.88
CA ARG A 333 -8.73 15.19 6.79
C ARG A 333 -8.65 13.73 6.41
N ILE A 334 -9.56 12.96 7.00
CA ILE A 334 -9.63 11.52 6.84
C ILE A 334 -10.68 11.15 5.80
N ASN A 335 -10.31 10.34 4.82
CA ASN A 335 -11.25 9.89 3.80
C ASN A 335 -12.26 8.90 4.42
N ILE A 336 -13.52 9.34 4.56
CA ILE A 336 -14.58 8.53 5.17
C ILE A 336 -14.95 7.30 4.34
N ASN A 337 -14.72 7.31 3.03
CA ASN A 337 -15.06 6.18 2.16
C ASN A 337 -14.09 4.99 2.31
N THR A 338 -12.88 5.23 2.80
CA THR A 338 -11.81 4.23 2.84
C THR A 338 -11.23 4.00 4.24
N ALA A 339 -11.50 4.89 5.21
CA ALA A 339 -10.93 4.84 6.54
C ALA A 339 -11.36 3.58 7.32
N PRO A 340 -10.46 2.88 8.01
CA PRO A 340 -10.82 1.73 8.82
C PRO A 340 -11.59 2.15 10.07
N ARG A 341 -12.38 1.21 10.62
CA ARG A 341 -13.21 1.40 11.81
C ARG A 341 -12.46 2.08 12.97
N ALA A 342 -11.29 1.56 13.33
CA ALA A 342 -10.49 2.07 14.44
C ALA A 342 -10.10 3.55 14.25
N VAL A 343 -9.77 3.96 13.03
CA VAL A 343 -9.40 5.36 12.73
C VAL A 343 -10.60 6.28 12.91
N LEU A 344 -11.79 5.88 12.45
CA LEU A 344 -13.01 6.68 12.61
C LEU A 344 -13.45 6.77 14.07
N GLN A 345 -13.41 5.67 14.82
CA GLN A 345 -13.73 5.64 16.26
C GLN A 345 -12.79 6.55 17.07
N ALA A 346 -11.51 6.63 16.69
CA ALA A 346 -10.53 7.46 17.37
C ALA A 346 -10.79 8.98 17.27
N LEU A 347 -11.57 9.45 16.29
CA LEU A 347 -11.74 10.90 16.03
C LEU A 347 -12.56 11.62 17.09
N ALA A 348 -13.56 10.95 17.66
CA ALA A 348 -14.48 11.49 18.65
C ALA A 348 -14.66 10.53 19.83
N PRO A 349 -14.76 11.02 21.08
CA PRO A 349 -15.01 10.15 22.23
C PRO A 349 -16.31 9.36 22.04
N VAL A 350 -16.36 8.13 22.55
CA VAL A 350 -17.56 7.26 22.52
C VAL A 350 -18.80 7.93 23.15
N SER A 351 -18.59 8.85 24.10
CA SER A 351 -19.64 9.66 24.71
C SER A 351 -20.24 10.72 23.79
N GLU A 352 -19.49 11.16 22.78
CA GLU A 352 -19.92 12.15 21.78
C GLU A 352 -20.48 11.45 20.54
N ILE A 353 -19.76 10.44 20.02
CA ILE A 353 -20.16 9.63 18.87
C ILE A 353 -20.04 8.15 19.25
N PRO A 354 -21.16 7.46 19.51
CA PRO A 354 -21.15 6.05 19.86
C PRO A 354 -20.58 5.17 18.75
N GLY A 355 -19.91 4.07 19.13
CA GLY A 355 -19.35 3.11 18.17
C GLY A 355 -20.37 2.48 17.22
N SER A 356 -21.65 2.37 17.63
CA SER A 356 -22.73 1.91 16.76
C SER A 356 -23.00 2.85 15.58
N VAL A 357 -22.85 4.17 15.78
CA VAL A 357 -23.02 5.15 14.69
C VAL A 357 -21.88 5.02 13.69
N ILE A 358 -20.64 4.80 14.17
CA ILE A 358 -19.50 4.53 13.29
C ILE A 358 -19.72 3.25 12.48
N GLU A 359 -20.25 2.20 13.12
CA GLU A 359 -20.61 0.97 12.40
C GLU A 359 -21.68 1.22 11.33
N SER A 360 -22.70 2.03 11.62
CA SER A 360 -23.73 2.39 10.65
C SER A 360 -23.19 3.24 9.48
N ILE A 361 -22.20 4.11 9.73
CA ILE A 361 -21.46 4.81 8.66
C ILE A 361 -20.71 3.82 7.77
N LEU A 362 -20.02 2.84 8.38
CA LEU A 362 -19.30 1.80 7.65
C LEU A 362 -20.25 0.89 6.86
N ARG A 363 -21.40 0.52 7.44
CA ARG A 363 -22.44 -0.25 6.74
C ARG A 363 -22.97 0.54 5.56
N TYR A 364 -23.32 1.80 5.75
CA TYR A 364 -23.82 2.66 4.68
C TYR A 364 -22.89 2.65 3.47
N ARG A 365 -21.57 2.84 3.63
CA ARG A 365 -20.61 2.82 2.50
C ARG A 365 -20.36 1.43 1.88
N ASN A 366 -20.82 0.36 2.52
CA ASN A 366 -20.71 -1.02 2.03
C ASN A 366 -22.08 -1.61 1.62
N GLU A 367 -23.16 -0.84 1.71
CA GLU A 367 -24.47 -1.26 1.24
C GLU A 367 -24.49 -1.26 -0.29
N ILE A 368 -25.07 -2.32 -0.87
CA ILE A 368 -25.30 -2.39 -2.31
C ILE A 368 -26.39 -1.39 -2.67
N GLU A 369 -26.07 -0.46 -3.54
CA GLU A 369 -27.02 0.40 -4.21
C GLU A 369 -27.84 -0.45 -5.17
N GLU A 370 -29.07 -0.79 -4.76
CA GLU A 370 -30.04 -1.41 -5.66
C GLU A 370 -30.32 -0.41 -6.80
N GLU A 371 -29.63 -0.58 -7.92
CA GLU A 371 -29.97 0.13 -9.13
C GLU A 371 -31.43 -0.19 -9.44
N LYS A 372 -32.30 0.81 -9.27
CA LYS A 372 -33.66 0.69 -9.75
C LYS A 372 -33.54 0.48 -11.24
N GLU A 373 -33.82 -0.74 -11.71
CA GLU A 373 -34.00 -1.08 -13.13
C GLU A 373 -35.01 -0.10 -13.74
N GLN A 374 -34.53 1.06 -14.16
CA GLN A 374 -35.31 1.99 -14.96
C GLN A 374 -35.25 1.42 -16.36
N GLY A 375 -36.25 0.61 -16.68
CA GLY A 375 -36.39 -0.08 -17.96
C GLY A 375 -36.07 0.84 -19.14
N GLY A 376 -35.02 0.48 -19.87
CA GLY A 376 -34.53 1.19 -21.03
C GLY A 376 -33.53 0.34 -21.81
N ASP A 377 -34.06 -0.41 -22.77
CA ASP A 377 -33.45 -0.95 -23.98
C ASP A 377 -32.04 -1.61 -23.91
N GLU A 378 -32.06 -2.93 -23.71
CA GLU A 378 -31.31 -4.07 -24.31
C GLU A 378 -29.93 -3.92 -25.02
N GLU A 379 -29.19 -2.82 -24.93
CA GLU A 379 -27.86 -2.70 -25.58
C GLU A 379 -26.74 -2.19 -24.66
N ALA A 380 -26.80 -2.49 -23.36
CA ALA A 380 -25.68 -2.34 -22.43
C ALA A 380 -24.72 -3.55 -22.56
N LEU A 381 -23.78 -3.44 -23.48
CA LEU A 381 -22.64 -4.35 -23.65
C LEU A 381 -21.84 -4.49 -22.35
N LEU A 382 -21.88 -5.68 -21.72
CA LEU A 382 -20.82 -6.32 -20.90
C LEU A 382 -19.93 -5.38 -20.04
N GLU A 383 -20.50 -4.39 -19.38
CA GLU A 383 -19.77 -3.49 -18.48
C GLU A 383 -20.10 -3.82 -17.02
N ASP A 384 -19.06 -4.24 -16.30
CA ASP A 384 -18.91 -4.35 -14.84
C ASP A 384 -20.19 -4.63 -14.04
N GLN A 385 -20.62 -5.89 -14.02
CA GLN A 385 -21.82 -6.35 -13.29
C GLN A 385 -21.60 -6.54 -11.77
N GLY A 386 -20.53 -5.96 -11.23
CA GLY A 386 -20.29 -5.99 -9.79
C GLY A 386 -21.37 -5.20 -9.02
N PRO A 387 -21.69 -5.59 -7.77
CA PRO A 387 -22.57 -4.81 -6.92
C PRO A 387 -21.97 -3.42 -6.70
N LYS A 388 -22.73 -2.39 -7.06
CA LYS A 388 -22.36 -0.98 -6.85
C LYS A 388 -22.62 -0.61 -5.40
N TYR A 389 -21.61 -0.24 -4.64
CA TYR A 389 -21.78 0.14 -3.23
C TYR A 389 -22.17 1.61 -3.08
N LYS A 390 -22.94 2.00 -2.08
CA LYS A 390 -23.16 3.43 -1.80
C LYS A 390 -21.85 4.10 -1.39
N ILE A 391 -21.64 5.35 -1.80
CA ILE A 391 -20.47 6.15 -1.41
C ILE A 391 -20.90 7.51 -0.89
N PHE A 392 -20.08 8.10 -0.03
CA PHE A 392 -20.22 9.51 0.35
C PHE A 392 -19.57 10.35 -0.74
N THR A 393 -20.37 11.14 -1.46
CA THR A 393 -19.88 12.11 -2.44
C THR A 393 -19.38 13.39 -1.73
N SER A 394 -20.07 13.75 -0.65
CA SER A 394 -19.77 14.87 0.22
C SER A 394 -19.71 14.43 1.69
N VAL A 395 -19.11 15.24 2.57
CA VAL A 395 -19.12 14.95 4.02
C VAL A 395 -20.51 15.18 4.62
N GLU A 396 -21.29 16.04 3.97
CA GLU A 396 -22.67 16.36 4.30
C GLU A 396 -23.60 15.14 4.10
N ASP A 397 -23.22 14.20 3.23
CA ASP A 397 -23.94 12.93 3.02
C ASP A 397 -23.97 12.03 4.27
N LEU A 398 -23.20 12.35 5.33
CA LEU A 398 -23.39 11.77 6.66
C LEU A 398 -24.82 11.92 7.17
N ASP A 399 -25.50 13.00 6.76
CA ASP A 399 -26.90 13.25 7.07
C ASP A 399 -27.84 12.34 6.25
N LEU A 400 -27.34 11.33 5.54
CA LEU A 400 -28.13 10.23 4.97
C LEU A 400 -28.21 9.02 5.91
N VAL A 401 -27.21 8.84 6.79
CA VAL A 401 -27.14 7.73 7.74
C VAL A 401 -28.18 7.91 8.85
N GLU A 402 -29.04 6.91 9.06
CA GLU A 402 -30.16 7.02 10.01
C GLU A 402 -29.69 7.26 11.45
N ASP A 403 -28.74 6.46 11.92
CA ASP A 403 -28.19 6.59 13.27
C ASP A 403 -27.45 7.91 13.51
N TRP A 404 -26.89 8.51 12.46
CA TRP A 404 -26.24 9.81 12.54
C TRP A 404 -27.26 10.93 12.82
N LYS A 405 -28.43 10.88 12.17
CA LYS A 405 -29.53 11.86 12.38
C LYS A 405 -30.12 11.81 13.79
N LEU A 406 -30.01 10.67 14.46
CA LEU A 406 -30.55 10.49 15.81
C LEU A 406 -29.64 11.09 16.89
N LEU A 407 -28.41 11.47 16.55
CA LEU A 407 -27.50 12.13 17.49
C LEU A 407 -27.99 13.55 17.82
N PRO A 408 -27.83 14.00 19.07
CA PRO A 408 -28.14 15.36 19.43
C PRO A 408 -27.18 16.32 18.72
N GLU A 409 -27.73 17.35 18.07
CA GLU A 409 -26.92 18.44 17.49
C GLU A 409 -26.01 19.04 18.57
N ASN A 410 -24.71 18.92 18.34
CA ASN A 410 -23.68 19.46 19.23
C ASN A 410 -22.44 19.81 18.41
N ASP A 411 -21.58 20.64 18.98
CA ASP A 411 -20.33 21.06 18.34
C ASP A 411 -19.38 19.88 18.01
N ALA A 412 -19.58 18.69 18.59
CA ALA A 412 -18.77 17.52 18.30
C ALA A 412 -19.05 16.95 16.91
N LEU A 413 -20.30 17.01 16.43
CA LEU A 413 -20.65 16.57 15.08
C LEU A 413 -19.96 17.43 14.03
N ASP A 414 -19.97 18.75 14.20
CA ASP A 414 -19.27 19.69 13.31
C ASP A 414 -17.76 19.48 13.35
N ARG A 415 -17.18 19.30 14.55
CA ARG A 415 -15.76 18.94 14.69
C ARG A 415 -15.42 17.63 14.00
N PHE A 416 -16.30 16.63 14.06
CA PHE A 416 -16.10 15.35 13.40
C PHE A 416 -16.17 15.51 11.88
N LYS A 417 -17.19 16.18 11.34
CA LYS A 417 -17.30 16.51 9.91
C LYS A 417 -16.07 17.27 9.40
N ASN A 418 -15.56 18.23 10.17
CA ASN A 418 -14.36 19.02 9.80
C ASN A 418 -13.06 18.20 9.72
N LEU A 419 -13.02 17.01 10.34
CA LEU A 419 -11.89 16.07 10.26
C LEU A 419 -12.02 15.10 9.08
N LEU A 420 -13.12 15.13 8.34
CA LEU A 420 -13.39 14.18 7.28
C LEU A 420 -13.27 14.84 5.89
N THR A 421 -13.06 13.98 4.90
CA THR A 421 -13.06 14.29 3.47
C THR A 421 -13.62 13.08 2.73
N THR A 422 -13.99 13.26 1.47
CA THR A 422 -14.32 12.17 0.53
C THR A 422 -13.25 12.00 -0.53
N ARG A 423 -12.19 12.82 -0.49
CA ARG A 423 -11.08 12.83 -1.44
C ARG A 423 -9.75 12.51 -0.79
N SER A 424 -8.89 11.92 -1.60
CA SER A 424 -7.55 11.49 -1.25
C SER A 424 -6.54 12.08 -2.22
N ASN A 425 -5.37 12.40 -1.69
CA ASN A 425 -4.32 13.04 -2.45
C ASN A 425 -2.98 12.34 -2.29
N VAL A 426 -2.87 11.37 -1.39
CA VAL A 426 -1.66 10.58 -1.19
C VAL A 426 -2.01 9.11 -1.20
N PHE A 427 -1.27 8.36 -2.00
CA PHE A 427 -1.48 6.93 -2.22
C PHE A 427 -0.18 6.18 -1.99
N THR A 428 -0.27 5.06 -1.27
CA THR A 428 0.79 4.07 -1.17
C THR A 428 0.47 2.91 -2.10
N ILE A 429 1.33 2.68 -3.08
CA ILE A 429 1.19 1.57 -4.03
C ILE A 429 2.06 0.42 -3.53
N HIS A 430 1.42 -0.67 -3.13
CA HIS A 430 2.07 -1.93 -2.80
C HIS A 430 2.04 -2.84 -4.04
N LEU A 431 3.18 -3.39 -4.42
CA LEU A 431 3.27 -4.39 -5.48
C LEU A 431 3.91 -5.67 -4.95
N ALA A 432 3.41 -6.80 -5.42
CA ALA A 432 3.97 -8.10 -5.10
C ALA A 432 4.16 -8.91 -6.38
N ALA A 433 5.41 -9.19 -6.72
CA ALA A 433 5.77 -10.11 -7.79
C ALA A 433 5.81 -11.53 -7.23
N LEU A 434 4.96 -12.41 -7.75
CA LEU A 434 4.92 -13.83 -7.46
C LEU A 434 5.55 -14.60 -8.63
N TYR A 435 6.72 -15.17 -8.41
CA TYR A 435 7.42 -16.01 -9.40
C TYR A 435 7.26 -17.49 -9.05
N LYS A 436 6.66 -18.27 -9.97
CA LYS A 436 6.51 -19.73 -9.84
C LYS A 436 7.80 -20.40 -10.30
N ARG A 437 8.52 -21.08 -9.39
CA ARG A 437 9.80 -21.76 -9.68
C ARG A 437 9.61 -23.10 -10.38
N ASP A 438 8.49 -23.77 -10.13
CA ASP A 438 8.12 -25.04 -10.73
C ASP A 438 6.82 -24.93 -11.51
N GLU A 439 6.68 -25.78 -12.54
CA GLU A 439 5.46 -25.85 -13.36
C GLU A 439 4.25 -26.32 -12.54
N GLU A 440 4.49 -27.01 -11.42
CA GLU A 440 3.46 -27.46 -10.48
C GLU A 440 3.08 -26.40 -9.43
N GLY A 441 3.72 -25.22 -9.42
CA GLY A 441 3.41 -24.12 -8.50
C GLY A 441 3.65 -24.40 -7.00
N LYS A 442 4.43 -25.43 -6.66
CA LYS A 442 4.71 -25.81 -5.26
C LYS A 442 5.79 -24.95 -4.63
N ALA A 443 6.68 -24.36 -5.44
CA ALA A 443 7.73 -23.46 -4.99
C ALA A 443 7.56 -22.09 -5.66
N PHE A 444 7.35 -21.06 -4.85
CA PHE A 444 7.22 -19.69 -5.35
C PHE A 444 8.15 -18.74 -4.60
N GLN A 445 8.52 -17.66 -5.26
CA GLN A 445 9.24 -16.54 -4.69
C GLN A 445 8.33 -15.32 -4.71
N ILE A 446 8.30 -14.55 -3.61
CA ILE A 446 7.55 -13.30 -3.54
C ILE A 446 8.51 -12.17 -3.29
N THR A 447 8.50 -11.19 -4.18
CA THR A 447 9.18 -9.91 -4.01
C THR A 447 8.13 -8.83 -3.79
N LYS A 448 8.11 -8.25 -2.58
CA LYS A 448 7.23 -7.14 -2.23
C LYS A 448 7.97 -5.81 -2.32
N VAL A 449 7.36 -4.83 -2.98
CA VAL A 449 7.86 -3.47 -3.08
C VAL A 449 6.75 -2.48 -2.79
N ARG A 450 7.14 -1.27 -2.38
CA ARG A 450 6.23 -0.17 -2.05
C ARG A 450 6.74 1.12 -2.65
N SER A 451 5.82 1.99 -3.06
CA SER A 451 6.09 3.38 -3.47
C SER A 451 5.00 4.28 -2.91
N VAL A 452 5.32 5.54 -2.62
CA VAL A 452 4.34 6.53 -2.12
C VAL A 452 4.28 7.69 -3.10
N TRP A 453 3.08 8.08 -3.50
CA TRP A 453 2.81 9.07 -4.52
C TRP A 453 1.80 10.10 -4.02
N VAL A 454 1.96 11.35 -4.44
CA VAL A 454 0.99 12.43 -4.22
C VAL A 454 0.34 12.79 -5.56
N ARG A 455 -0.99 12.89 -5.54
CA ARG A 455 -1.82 13.35 -6.64
C ARG A 455 -2.05 14.86 -6.51
N ASP A 456 -1.82 15.58 -7.60
CA ASP A 456 -2.06 17.02 -7.70
C ASP A 456 -3.18 17.31 -8.69
N ASP A 457 -4.39 17.46 -8.15
CA ASP A 457 -5.64 17.70 -8.88
C ASP A 457 -5.91 19.20 -9.16
N GLN A 458 -4.91 20.09 -9.07
CA GLN A 458 -5.12 21.53 -9.33
C GLN A 458 -5.04 21.91 -10.82
N GLY A 459 -4.61 20.99 -11.68
CA GLY A 459 -4.50 21.20 -13.12
C GLY A 459 -5.73 20.72 -13.89
N GLU A 460 -5.69 20.88 -15.22
CA GLU A 460 -6.66 20.23 -16.14
C GLU A 460 -6.49 18.70 -16.18
N GLU A 461 -5.30 18.20 -15.83
CA GLU A 461 -4.98 16.78 -15.73
C GLU A 461 -4.33 16.55 -14.36
N ALA A 462 -4.74 15.49 -13.65
CA ALA A 462 -4.08 15.13 -12.40
C ALA A 462 -2.63 14.68 -12.65
N LYS A 463 -1.72 15.21 -11.83
CA LYS A 463 -0.31 14.85 -11.90
C LYS A 463 0.12 14.06 -10.69
N MET A 464 0.83 12.95 -10.95
CA MET A 464 1.38 12.08 -9.93
C MET A 464 2.85 12.41 -9.67
N TYR A 465 3.20 12.70 -8.42
CA TYR A 465 4.57 12.98 -8.00
C TYR A 465 5.05 11.92 -6.99
N PRO A 466 6.24 11.35 -7.15
CA PRO A 466 6.75 10.37 -6.20
C PRO A 466 7.23 11.06 -4.92
N LEU A 467 6.69 10.65 -3.77
CA LEU A 467 7.20 11.01 -2.45
C LEU A 467 8.29 10.02 -2.01
N ILE A 468 8.02 8.73 -2.18
CA ILE A 468 8.98 7.66 -1.92
C ILE A 468 9.08 6.79 -3.17
N PRO A 469 10.28 6.65 -3.76
CA PRO A 469 10.48 5.79 -4.91
C PRO A 469 10.27 4.32 -4.55
N LEU A 470 10.05 3.51 -5.58
CA LEU A 470 9.86 2.07 -5.43
C LEU A 470 11.04 1.43 -4.68
N HIS A 471 10.75 0.80 -3.54
CA HIS A 471 11.74 0.11 -2.71
C HIS A 471 11.18 -1.20 -2.17
N ARG A 472 12.08 -2.15 -1.83
CA ARG A 472 11.69 -3.44 -1.25
C ARG A 472 11.20 -3.27 0.19
N VAL A 473 10.18 -4.05 0.54
CA VAL A 473 9.63 -4.11 1.89
C VAL A 473 9.57 -5.56 2.37
N GLN A 474 9.78 -5.77 3.68
CA GLN A 474 9.70 -7.10 4.31
C GLN A 474 8.39 -7.31 5.07
N GLY A 475 7.65 -6.23 5.36
CA GLY A 475 6.41 -6.27 6.12
C GLY A 475 5.28 -6.99 5.41
N LEU A 476 4.42 -7.62 6.20
CA LEU A 476 3.13 -8.11 5.74
C LEU A 476 2.16 -6.94 5.65
N ARG A 477 1.52 -6.78 4.49
CA ARG A 477 0.37 -5.90 4.30
C ARG A 477 -0.75 -6.70 3.65
N VAL A 478 -1.94 -6.63 4.25
CA VAL A 478 -3.13 -7.37 3.81
C VAL A 478 -4.29 -6.39 3.67
N PHE A 479 -5.08 -6.58 2.62
CA PHE A 479 -6.33 -5.87 2.42
C PHE A 479 -7.35 -6.32 3.46
N GLN A 480 -7.83 -5.37 4.25
CA GLN A 480 -8.85 -5.61 5.26
C GLN A 480 -10.21 -5.22 4.71
N VAL A 481 -11.17 -6.14 4.84
CA VAL A 481 -12.59 -5.88 4.58
C VAL A 481 -13.22 -5.38 5.90
N ASP A 482 -14.16 -4.45 5.82
CA ASP A 482 -14.81 -3.87 7.01
C ASP A 482 -15.62 -4.90 7.80
N PHE A 483 -16.33 -5.80 7.11
CA PHE A 483 -17.19 -6.83 7.68
C PHE A 483 -16.82 -8.22 7.14
N PRO A 484 -15.68 -8.79 7.54
CA PRO A 484 -15.20 -10.06 6.99
C PRO A 484 -16.19 -11.20 7.22
N ASP A 485 -16.85 -11.23 8.38
CA ASP A 485 -17.80 -12.29 8.74
C ASP A 485 -19.05 -12.27 7.83
N GLU A 486 -19.52 -11.09 7.42
CA GLU A 486 -20.69 -10.95 6.55
C GLU A 486 -20.36 -11.31 5.08
N VAL A 487 -19.11 -11.15 4.66
CA VAL A 487 -18.67 -11.57 3.33
C VAL A 487 -18.59 -13.09 3.23
N GLU A 488 -18.15 -13.78 4.30
CA GLU A 488 -18.11 -15.25 4.30
C GLU A 488 -19.52 -15.86 4.21
N GLU A 489 -20.53 -15.23 4.81
CA GLU A 489 -21.92 -15.72 4.78
C GLU A 489 -22.62 -15.53 3.42
N ASN A 490 -22.22 -14.51 2.65
CA ASN A 490 -22.87 -14.16 1.38
C ASN A 490 -22.17 -14.72 0.14
N ALA A 491 -21.06 -15.46 0.30
CA ALA A 491 -20.33 -16.08 -0.80
C ALA A 491 -21.03 -17.37 -1.30
N ASP A 492 -22.19 -17.22 -1.96
CA ASP A 492 -22.76 -18.29 -2.80
C ASP A 492 -21.98 -18.30 -4.13
N ILE A 493 -20.87 -19.05 -4.14
CA ILE A 493 -19.87 -19.06 -5.23
C ILE A 493 -20.49 -19.61 -6.52
N SER A 494 -20.73 -18.74 -7.50
CA SER A 494 -21.03 -19.14 -8.88
C SER A 494 -19.79 -19.72 -9.59
N GLU A 495 -19.94 -20.49 -10.69
CA GLU A 495 -18.78 -21.05 -11.43
C GLU A 495 -17.82 -19.95 -11.97
N GLU A 496 -18.32 -18.75 -12.26
CA GLU A 496 -17.48 -17.60 -12.65
C GLU A 496 -16.65 -17.05 -11.46
N GLU A 497 -17.12 -17.26 -10.24
CA GLU A 497 -16.37 -16.95 -9.03
C GLU A 497 -15.27 -17.97 -8.72
N GLU A 498 -15.30 -19.19 -9.26
CA GLU A 498 -14.23 -20.17 -9.02
C GLU A 498 -12.88 -19.71 -9.59
N PHE A 499 -12.87 -19.15 -10.81
CA PHE A 499 -11.63 -18.60 -11.40
C PHE A 499 -11.14 -17.37 -10.63
N ALA A 500 -12.06 -16.49 -10.23
CA ALA A 500 -11.74 -15.36 -9.38
C ALA A 500 -11.22 -15.81 -8.01
N ALA A 501 -11.74 -16.92 -7.47
CA ALA A 501 -11.32 -17.49 -6.20
C ALA A 501 -9.91 -18.07 -6.27
N GLU A 502 -9.54 -18.74 -7.37
CA GLU A 502 -8.15 -19.18 -7.60
C GLU A 502 -7.19 -17.97 -7.62
N GLN A 503 -7.50 -16.93 -8.41
CA GLN A 503 -6.68 -15.72 -8.45
C GLN A 503 -6.58 -15.03 -7.09
N ASN A 504 -7.68 -14.99 -6.33
CA ASN A 504 -7.71 -14.43 -4.98
C ASN A 504 -6.89 -15.26 -3.98
N ALA A 505 -6.90 -16.59 -4.09
CA ALA A 505 -6.11 -17.48 -3.24
C ALA A 505 -4.60 -17.32 -3.46
N TRP A 506 -4.17 -16.91 -4.66
CA TRP A 506 -2.78 -16.64 -4.99
C TRP A 506 -2.35 -15.18 -4.80
N ASN A 507 -3.28 -14.28 -4.43
CA ASN A 507 -2.99 -12.87 -4.22
C ASN A 507 -2.40 -12.62 -2.81
N PRO A 508 -1.12 -12.20 -2.70
CA PRO A 508 -0.43 -12.05 -1.42
C PRO A 508 -0.91 -10.87 -0.57
N PHE A 509 -1.88 -10.09 -1.05
CA PHE A 509 -2.58 -9.05 -0.28
C PHE A 509 -3.91 -9.52 0.29
N ARG A 510 -4.35 -10.76 0.00
CA ARG A 510 -5.57 -11.34 0.57
C ARG A 510 -5.20 -12.26 1.73
N LEU A 511 -6.11 -12.38 2.70
CA LEU A 511 -5.94 -13.27 3.85
C LEU A 511 -5.81 -14.74 3.39
N ASP A 512 -6.56 -15.11 2.36
CA ASP A 512 -6.65 -16.47 1.81
C ASP A 512 -5.31 -17.04 1.35
N PHE A 513 -4.42 -16.18 0.85
CA PHE A 513 -3.06 -16.55 0.49
C PHE A 513 -2.26 -17.14 1.66
N TYR A 514 -2.60 -16.76 2.89
CA TYR A 514 -1.91 -17.20 4.09
C TYR A 514 -2.57 -18.41 4.76
N ASP A 515 -3.77 -18.84 4.32
CA ASP A 515 -4.40 -20.07 4.79
C ASP A 515 -3.87 -21.28 4.01
N PRO A 516 -3.11 -22.20 4.64
CA PRO A 516 -2.61 -23.40 3.97
C PRO A 516 -3.72 -24.31 3.44
N LYS A 517 -4.93 -24.27 4.02
CA LYS A 517 -6.05 -25.10 3.56
C LYS A 517 -6.58 -24.59 2.22
N LYS A 518 -6.89 -23.29 2.13
CA LYS A 518 -7.33 -22.66 0.88
C LYS A 518 -6.30 -22.82 -0.23
N ARG A 519 -5.01 -22.61 0.06
CA ARG A 519 -3.95 -22.85 -0.95
C ARG A 519 -3.83 -24.30 -1.44
N ASN A 520 -4.20 -25.29 -0.62
CA ASN A 520 -4.16 -26.69 -1.05
C ASN A 520 -5.42 -27.10 -1.82
N GLU A 521 -6.49 -26.33 -1.74
CA GLU A 521 -7.74 -26.57 -2.47
C GLU A 521 -7.61 -26.16 -3.94
N TYR A 522 -6.90 -25.05 -4.20
CA TYR A 522 -6.60 -24.56 -5.55
C TYR A 522 -5.28 -25.10 -6.13
N ARG A 523 -4.83 -26.27 -5.66
CA ARG A 523 -3.68 -27.03 -6.18
C ARG A 523 -4.18 -28.31 -6.83
#